data_AF-A0A3P3U2Z8-F1
#
_entry.id   AF-A0A3P3U2Z8-F1
#
_cell.length_a   1.000
_cell.length_b   1.000
_cell.length_c   1.000
_cell.angle_alpha   90.00
_cell.angle_beta   90.00
_cell.angle_gamma   90.00
#
_symmetry.space_group_name_H-M   'P 1'
#
loop_
_entity.id
_entity.type
_entity.pdbx_description
1 polymer ?
#
loop_
_entity_poly.entity_id
_entity_poly.type
_entity_poly.pdbx_seq_one_letter_code
_entity_poly.pdbx_strand_id
1 'polypeptide(L)'
;MKKYVAAILALLFVLTPVSSFAAASFTLELSVKEVLRGGEITLSGTVAGETDDVVVKMVSPNQTVFYIDVISAENGAYSQTVAIPETEDLAPSGVYTVVAGNGGLTQSGTFTIPGKDGNNPEPPGGEPSKPSNPSRGSNSNPVTTTPPADDSDTDDIPRSAGQANGANVQPELAKDGRYIVGSDVLAKAAEQAKDAVTIELPASAAETGSALEISAKSLNAIKDKNLALIVTTDNRTVHLPAGSFAVPNDDLSRVRVVLNAAWSDEAQAVVEQSLRVSPDYTSTGVVLSVVIQLISGDSVTEIHQLDKPAVVTLKLTDEQAKRISADLAGVYYADGKTVEYTPGTVKNGTFMFSVEHFSYYTILEYSKTFADLVGHWAESSVKSLAAKGIVNGVDANHYAPGRSITRAEFVALIMRALEQSGDPLADQGAEGTFTDVPAGQYYTRNVADAAALGIITGYNGKFRPNDQITREEAVVALVRAAEYFNLTAANGGQPAFADTGSISGWAKAAVSSAWSKGLIQGDGKKFSPDRAVTRAEVAVMVKRLITNSSL
;
A
#
# COMPACT_ATOMS: atom_id res chain seq x y z
N MET A 1 18.74 -62.61 -43.35
CA MET A 1 18.08 -62.55 -42.02
C MET A 1 19.07 -61.95 -41.03
N LYS A 2 18.66 -60.95 -40.20
CA LYS A 2 19.27 -60.54 -38.89
C LYS A 2 20.74 -60.02 -38.93
N LYS A 3 21.23 -59.08 -38.07
CA LYS A 3 20.66 -58.06 -37.15
C LYS A 3 21.78 -57.05 -36.76
N TYR A 4 21.40 -55.79 -36.42
CA TYR A 4 21.99 -54.71 -35.58
C TYR A 4 23.41 -54.85 -34.95
N VAL A 5 24.32 -53.85 -34.83
CA VAL A 5 24.33 -52.37 -34.57
C VAL A 5 24.60 -51.96 -33.09
N ALA A 6 25.49 -50.95 -32.91
CA ALA A 6 25.73 -50.02 -31.77
C ALA A 6 26.80 -50.32 -30.66
N ALA A 7 27.75 -49.37 -30.49
CA ALA A 7 28.41 -48.84 -29.26
C ALA A 7 29.69 -48.05 -29.65
N ILE A 8 29.66 -46.71 -29.80
CA ILE A 8 29.99 -45.65 -28.80
C ILE A 8 31.44 -45.69 -28.26
N LEU A 9 32.31 -44.79 -28.77
CA LEU A 9 33.16 -43.82 -28.02
C LEU A 9 34.24 -43.22 -28.96
N ALA A 10 34.21 -41.91 -29.18
CA ALA A 10 35.33 -41.16 -29.78
C ALA A 10 35.42 -39.80 -29.09
N LEU A 11 36.56 -39.52 -28.46
CA LEU A 11 36.76 -38.44 -27.50
C LEU A 11 37.86 -37.49 -27.99
N LEU A 12 37.56 -36.18 -27.92
CA LEU A 12 38.45 -35.02 -28.05
C LEU A 12 39.34 -34.86 -29.31
N PHE A 13 39.06 -33.81 -30.08
CA PHE A 13 40.11 -32.88 -30.55
C PHE A 13 39.58 -31.44 -30.59
N VAL A 14 40.16 -30.58 -29.73
CA VAL A 14 40.36 -29.11 -29.84
C VAL A 14 39.29 -28.29 -30.59
N LEU A 15 38.37 -27.62 -29.90
CA LEU A 15 38.48 -26.21 -29.44
C LEU A 15 38.84 -25.17 -30.52
N THR A 16 37.82 -24.61 -31.17
CA THR A 16 37.36 -23.23 -30.88
C THR A 16 35.91 -23.08 -31.37
N PRO A 17 34.90 -22.95 -30.51
CA PRO A 17 33.68 -22.28 -30.93
C PRO A 17 34.06 -20.82 -31.21
N VAL A 18 33.76 -20.33 -32.41
CA VAL A 18 33.74 -18.88 -32.65
C VAL A 18 32.75 -18.31 -31.63
N SER A 19 33.22 -17.39 -30.78
CA SER A 19 32.36 -16.64 -29.86
C SER A 19 31.47 -15.69 -30.66
N SER A 20 30.47 -16.26 -31.33
CA SER A 20 29.26 -15.55 -31.67
C SER A 20 28.62 -15.17 -30.35
N PHE A 21 28.92 -13.95 -29.89
CA PHE A 21 28.08 -13.25 -28.94
C PHE A 21 26.74 -12.98 -29.63
N ALA A 22 25.91 -14.02 -29.72
CA ALA A 22 24.48 -13.84 -29.74
C ALA A 22 24.15 -13.06 -28.47
N ALA A 23 23.44 -11.94 -28.61
CA ALA A 23 22.92 -11.24 -27.45
C ALA A 23 22.13 -12.25 -26.61
N ALA A 24 22.40 -12.30 -25.29
CA ALA A 24 21.67 -13.18 -24.40
C ALA A 24 20.20 -12.74 -24.40
N SER A 25 19.40 -13.42 -25.23
CA SER A 25 18.00 -13.12 -25.43
C SER A 25 17.24 -13.64 -24.22
N PHE A 26 16.49 -12.75 -23.58
CA PHE A 26 15.44 -13.18 -22.67
C PHE A 26 14.40 -13.96 -23.49
N THR A 27 14.21 -15.25 -23.19
CA THR A 27 13.32 -16.15 -23.93
C THR A 27 12.33 -16.84 -22.99
N LEU A 28 11.16 -17.20 -23.51
CA LEU A 28 10.16 -18.03 -22.83
C LEU A 28 9.68 -19.12 -23.79
N GLU A 29 9.70 -20.36 -23.34
CA GLU A 29 9.15 -21.54 -23.99
C GLU A 29 8.13 -22.23 -23.06
N LEU A 30 7.08 -22.78 -23.66
CA LEU A 30 6.04 -23.56 -22.99
C LEU A 30 6.12 -25.01 -23.48
N SER A 31 6.16 -25.98 -22.56
CA SER A 31 6.34 -27.39 -22.94
C SER A 31 5.21 -27.96 -23.81
N VAL A 32 4.01 -27.38 -23.73
CA VAL A 32 2.83 -27.74 -24.52
C VAL A 32 2.01 -26.50 -24.90
N LYS A 33 1.31 -26.57 -26.03
CA LYS A 33 0.30 -25.57 -26.44
C LYS A 33 -1.10 -25.86 -25.90
N GLU A 34 -1.34 -27.09 -25.43
CA GLU A 34 -2.60 -27.52 -24.84
C GLU A 34 -2.31 -28.43 -23.66
N VAL A 35 -3.00 -28.23 -22.54
CA VAL A 35 -2.84 -29.04 -21.31
C VAL A 35 -4.19 -29.40 -20.74
N LEU A 36 -4.33 -30.63 -20.25
CA LEU A 36 -5.54 -31.11 -19.61
C LEU A 36 -5.53 -30.77 -18.12
N ARG A 37 -6.72 -30.66 -17.52
CA ARG A 37 -6.90 -30.58 -16.06
C ARG A 37 -6.32 -31.82 -15.39
N GLY A 38 -5.62 -31.66 -14.27
CA GLY A 38 -4.79 -32.70 -13.64
C GLY A 38 -3.47 -33.00 -14.36
N GLY A 39 -3.17 -32.29 -15.45
CA GLY A 39 -1.87 -32.33 -16.13
C GLY A 39 -0.88 -31.30 -15.58
N GLU A 40 0.28 -31.20 -16.22
CA GLU A 40 1.34 -30.25 -15.86
C GLU A 40 1.81 -29.50 -17.12
N ILE A 41 2.22 -28.25 -16.94
CA ILE A 41 2.91 -27.45 -17.95
C ILE A 41 4.26 -26.98 -17.40
N THR A 42 5.31 -27.03 -18.22
CA THR A 42 6.64 -26.51 -17.85
C THR A 42 6.89 -25.22 -18.62
N LEU A 43 7.31 -24.20 -17.87
CA LEU A 43 7.67 -22.87 -18.33
C LEU A 43 9.19 -22.78 -18.22
N SER A 44 9.90 -22.56 -19.32
CA SER A 44 11.37 -22.55 -19.33
C SER A 44 11.93 -21.45 -20.23
N GLY A 45 13.17 -21.04 -20.03
CA GLY A 45 13.80 -20.02 -20.85
C GLY A 45 15.23 -19.70 -20.45
N THR A 46 15.76 -18.64 -21.06
CA THR A 46 17.11 -18.12 -20.79
C THR A 46 17.10 -16.64 -20.43
N VAL A 47 18.05 -16.22 -19.60
CA VAL A 47 18.30 -14.83 -19.17
C VAL A 47 19.78 -14.47 -19.34
N ALA A 48 20.12 -13.18 -19.25
CA ALA A 48 21.47 -12.68 -19.49
C ALA A 48 22.43 -12.83 -18.30
N GLY A 49 21.96 -12.70 -17.05
CA GLY A 49 22.74 -12.98 -15.85
C GLY A 49 22.60 -14.44 -15.40
N GLU A 50 23.71 -15.03 -14.94
CA GLU A 50 23.75 -16.44 -14.54
C GLU A 50 22.84 -16.79 -13.34
N THR A 51 22.42 -15.77 -12.58
CA THR A 51 21.63 -15.86 -11.34
C THR A 51 20.52 -14.81 -11.26
N ASP A 52 20.03 -14.28 -12.39
CA ASP A 52 18.98 -13.27 -12.37
C ASP A 52 17.61 -13.90 -12.08
N ASP A 53 16.78 -13.22 -11.30
CA ASP A 53 15.41 -13.64 -11.00
C ASP A 53 14.47 -13.36 -12.19
N VAL A 54 13.59 -14.33 -12.48
CA VAL A 54 12.53 -14.23 -13.49
C VAL A 54 11.19 -14.32 -12.80
N VAL A 55 10.40 -13.26 -12.87
CA VAL A 55 9.00 -13.29 -12.44
C VAL A 55 8.19 -13.94 -13.55
N VAL A 56 7.46 -15.01 -13.25
CA VAL A 56 6.55 -15.65 -14.21
C VAL A 56 5.13 -15.59 -13.70
N LYS A 57 4.22 -15.11 -14.54
CA LYS A 57 2.79 -14.91 -14.27
C LYS A 57 1.98 -15.67 -15.32
N MET A 58 1.08 -16.55 -14.91
CA MET A 58 0.07 -17.15 -15.77
C MET A 58 -1.27 -16.46 -15.49
N VAL A 59 -1.97 -16.06 -16.55
CA VAL A 59 -3.28 -15.39 -16.49
C VAL A 59 -4.29 -16.28 -17.20
N SER A 60 -5.41 -16.56 -16.53
CA SER A 60 -6.50 -17.39 -17.05
C SER A 60 -7.44 -16.62 -17.99
N PRO A 61 -8.34 -17.29 -18.74
CA PRO A 61 -9.17 -16.66 -19.78
C PRO A 61 -10.10 -15.56 -19.26
N ASN A 62 -10.47 -15.63 -17.98
CA ASN A 62 -11.24 -14.63 -17.22
C ASN A 62 -10.38 -13.48 -16.65
N GLN A 63 -9.14 -13.32 -17.12
CA GLN A 63 -8.18 -12.27 -16.73
C GLN A 63 -7.71 -12.31 -15.25
N THR A 64 -7.98 -13.39 -14.51
CA THR A 64 -7.42 -13.59 -13.15
C THR A 64 -6.01 -14.18 -13.19
N VAL A 65 -5.20 -13.92 -12.18
CA VAL A 65 -3.87 -14.55 -12.05
C VAL A 65 -4.06 -16.00 -11.62
N PHE A 66 -3.66 -16.93 -12.47
CA PHE A 66 -3.74 -18.38 -12.24
C PHE A 66 -2.51 -18.91 -11.48
N TYR A 67 -1.34 -18.32 -11.74
CA TYR A 67 -0.08 -18.66 -11.10
C TYR A 67 0.85 -17.45 -11.13
N ILE A 68 1.66 -17.27 -10.09
CA ILE A 68 2.76 -16.31 -10.09
C ILE A 68 3.91 -16.85 -9.23
N ASP A 69 5.14 -16.69 -9.71
CA ASP A 69 6.34 -17.12 -8.98
C ASP A 69 7.57 -16.31 -9.40
N VAL A 70 8.65 -16.43 -8.62
CA VAL A 70 9.95 -15.83 -8.90
C VAL A 70 10.99 -16.94 -8.99
N ILE A 71 11.49 -17.19 -10.20
CA ILE A 71 12.41 -18.28 -10.51
C ILE A 71 13.81 -17.69 -10.65
N SER A 72 14.72 -17.97 -9.72
CA SER A 72 16.14 -17.66 -9.90
C SER A 72 16.73 -18.55 -11.01
N ALA A 73 17.38 -17.95 -12.00
CA ALA A 73 18.06 -18.71 -13.04
C ALA A 73 19.31 -19.45 -12.49
N GLU A 74 19.61 -20.61 -13.05
CA GLU A 74 20.86 -21.34 -12.83
C GLU A 74 21.66 -21.41 -14.13
N ASN A 75 22.86 -20.81 -14.15
CA ASN A 75 23.71 -20.69 -15.35
C ASN A 75 22.99 -19.99 -16.53
N GLY A 76 22.11 -19.05 -16.23
CA GLY A 76 21.35 -18.28 -17.22
C GLY A 76 20.16 -19.02 -17.83
N ALA A 77 19.79 -20.20 -17.32
CA ALA A 77 18.57 -20.91 -17.68
C ALA A 77 17.61 -20.98 -16.50
N TYR A 78 16.30 -20.87 -16.76
CA TYR A 78 15.25 -21.02 -15.75
C TYR A 78 14.20 -22.03 -16.21
N SER A 79 13.58 -22.74 -15.27
CA SER A 79 12.53 -23.72 -15.55
C SER A 79 11.64 -23.91 -14.34
N GLN A 80 10.33 -23.98 -14.56
CA GLN A 80 9.33 -24.21 -13.50
C GLN A 80 8.17 -25.03 -14.06
N THR A 81 7.74 -26.06 -13.32
CA THR A 81 6.58 -26.89 -13.68
C THR A 81 5.39 -26.52 -12.81
N VAL A 82 4.25 -26.25 -13.46
CA VAL A 82 2.99 -25.86 -12.83
C VAL A 82 1.96 -26.95 -13.06
N ALA A 83 1.43 -27.50 -11.97
CA ALA A 83 0.32 -28.45 -12.02
C ALA A 83 -1.01 -27.71 -12.25
N ILE A 84 -1.83 -28.24 -13.15
CA ILE A 84 -3.14 -27.70 -13.51
C ILE A 84 -4.20 -28.37 -12.64
N PRO A 85 -5.01 -27.61 -11.86
CA PRO A 85 -6.08 -28.17 -11.05
C PRO A 85 -7.04 -29.07 -11.85
N GLU A 86 -7.55 -30.13 -11.20
CA GLU A 86 -8.48 -31.08 -11.83
C GLU A 86 -9.87 -30.46 -12.12
N THR A 87 -10.23 -29.38 -11.41
CA THR A 87 -11.59 -28.84 -11.38
C THR A 87 -11.75 -27.58 -12.26
N GLU A 88 -12.95 -27.37 -12.78
CA GLU A 88 -13.27 -26.36 -13.81
C GLU A 88 -13.41 -24.93 -13.26
N ASP A 89 -13.69 -24.81 -11.97
CA ASP A 89 -13.69 -23.58 -11.19
C ASP A 89 -12.27 -23.04 -10.95
N LEU A 90 -11.32 -23.93 -10.64
CA LEU A 90 -9.91 -23.58 -10.41
C LEU A 90 -9.10 -23.50 -11.71
N ALA A 91 -9.48 -24.27 -12.73
CA ALA A 91 -8.87 -24.26 -14.07
C ALA A 91 -9.95 -24.07 -15.16
N PRO A 92 -10.51 -22.86 -15.33
CA PRO A 92 -11.48 -22.57 -16.38
C PRO A 92 -10.92 -22.90 -17.78
N SER A 93 -11.76 -23.40 -18.68
CA SER A 93 -11.34 -23.71 -20.05
C SER A 93 -11.17 -22.45 -20.89
N GLY A 94 -10.22 -22.46 -21.81
CA GLY A 94 -9.88 -21.33 -22.68
C GLY A 94 -8.37 -21.09 -22.78
N VAL A 95 -7.98 -19.97 -23.39
CA VAL A 95 -6.59 -19.58 -23.62
C VAL A 95 -6.01 -18.87 -22.39
N TYR A 96 -4.89 -19.39 -21.90
CA TYR A 96 -4.09 -18.83 -20.82
C TYR A 96 -2.91 -18.08 -21.41
N THR A 97 -2.58 -16.93 -20.83
CA THR A 97 -1.40 -16.14 -21.20
C THR A 97 -0.34 -16.32 -20.13
N VAL A 98 0.84 -16.78 -20.51
CA VAL A 98 2.03 -16.79 -19.67
C VAL A 98 2.87 -15.57 -20.02
N VAL A 99 3.28 -14.81 -19.00
CA VAL A 99 4.23 -13.70 -19.12
C VAL A 99 5.42 -14.01 -18.22
N ALA A 100 6.62 -13.98 -18.78
CA ALA A 100 7.87 -13.96 -18.03
C ALA A 100 8.44 -12.54 -18.08
N GLY A 101 8.97 -12.07 -16.96
CA GLY A 101 9.60 -10.76 -16.81
C GLY A 101 10.96 -10.87 -16.11
N ASN A 102 11.97 -10.17 -16.65
CA ASN A 102 13.30 -10.08 -16.07
C ASN A 102 13.78 -8.62 -16.19
N GLY A 103 13.84 -7.92 -15.06
CA GLY A 103 14.06 -6.47 -15.04
C GLY A 103 13.01 -5.72 -15.86
N GLY A 104 13.46 -5.00 -16.89
CA GLY A 104 12.59 -4.28 -17.84
C GLY A 104 12.24 -5.05 -19.12
N LEU A 105 12.60 -6.34 -19.22
CA LEU A 105 12.31 -7.18 -20.38
C LEU A 105 11.14 -8.11 -20.06
N THR A 106 10.25 -8.30 -21.04
CA THR A 106 9.11 -9.22 -20.97
C THR A 106 9.07 -10.16 -22.18
N GLN A 107 8.62 -11.39 -21.96
CA GLN A 107 8.27 -12.35 -22.99
C GLN A 107 6.90 -12.96 -22.67
N SER A 108 6.13 -13.31 -23.68
CA SER A 108 4.82 -13.93 -23.50
C SER A 108 4.59 -15.12 -24.43
N GLY A 109 3.79 -16.07 -23.93
CA GLY A 109 3.33 -17.22 -24.68
C GLY A 109 1.91 -17.59 -24.26
N THR A 110 1.23 -18.42 -25.05
CA THR A 110 -0.11 -18.89 -24.74
C THR A 110 -0.21 -20.41 -24.81
N PHE A 111 -1.05 -20.97 -23.95
CA PHE A 111 -1.48 -22.36 -24.01
C PHE A 111 -2.99 -22.43 -23.72
N THR A 112 -3.63 -23.54 -24.04
CA THR A 112 -5.08 -23.68 -23.88
C THR A 112 -5.43 -24.84 -22.94
N ILE A 113 -6.45 -24.64 -22.10
CA ILE A 113 -7.12 -25.75 -21.40
C ILE A 113 -8.44 -26.02 -22.14
N PRO A 114 -8.64 -27.20 -22.77
CA PRO A 114 -9.83 -27.46 -23.56
C PRO A 114 -11.07 -27.62 -22.68
N GLY A 115 -12.21 -27.14 -23.20
CA GLY A 115 -13.52 -27.39 -22.60
C GLY A 115 -13.96 -28.85 -22.78
N LYS A 116 -14.93 -29.30 -21.98
CA LYS A 116 -15.44 -30.70 -21.98
C LYS A 116 -15.93 -31.20 -23.35
N ASP A 117 -16.32 -30.29 -24.24
CA ASP A 117 -16.90 -30.60 -25.55
C ASP A 117 -15.92 -30.43 -26.74
N GLY A 118 -14.65 -30.10 -26.48
CA GLY A 118 -13.59 -30.01 -27.52
C GLY A 118 -13.63 -28.77 -28.44
N ASN A 119 -14.57 -27.85 -28.25
CA ASN A 119 -14.54 -26.54 -28.91
C ASN A 119 -13.56 -25.59 -28.19
N ASN A 120 -12.39 -25.38 -28.78
CA ASN A 120 -11.43 -24.35 -28.34
C ASN A 120 -11.61 -23.06 -29.15
N PRO A 121 -11.57 -21.87 -28.51
CA PRO A 121 -11.38 -20.60 -29.22
C PRO A 121 -10.04 -20.59 -29.96
N GLU A 122 -10.04 -20.13 -31.21
CA GLU A 122 -8.83 -20.04 -32.03
C GLU A 122 -7.94 -18.87 -31.56
N PRO A 123 -6.59 -19.00 -31.53
CA PRO A 123 -5.72 -17.92 -31.07
C PRO A 123 -5.76 -16.71 -32.00
N PRO A 124 -5.74 -15.47 -31.48
CA PRO A 124 -5.59 -14.28 -32.31
C PRO A 124 -4.15 -14.20 -32.86
N GLY A 125 -3.99 -14.44 -34.16
CA GLY A 125 -2.68 -14.36 -34.82
C GLY A 125 -2.79 -14.43 -36.34
N GLY A 126 -2.64 -13.30 -37.03
CA GLY A 126 -2.70 -13.21 -38.49
C GLY A 126 -1.32 -13.27 -39.16
N GLU A 127 -1.26 -13.90 -40.33
CA GLU A 127 -0.21 -13.65 -41.34
C GLU A 127 -0.84 -13.35 -42.72
N PRO A 128 -0.14 -12.62 -43.61
CA PRO A 128 -0.78 -11.79 -44.61
C PRO A 128 -1.13 -12.50 -45.93
N SER A 129 -2.40 -12.39 -46.34
CA SER A 129 -2.87 -12.79 -47.68
C SER A 129 -2.53 -11.73 -48.74
N LYS A 130 -1.81 -12.13 -49.80
CA LYS A 130 -1.50 -11.29 -50.97
C LYS A 130 -2.75 -11.08 -51.86
N PRO A 131 -2.96 -9.90 -52.50
CA PRO A 131 -4.30 -9.49 -52.93
C PRO A 131 -4.73 -9.99 -54.31
N SER A 132 -6.04 -10.06 -54.52
CA SER A 132 -6.71 -10.18 -55.82
C SER A 132 -7.57 -8.94 -56.12
N ASN A 133 -7.50 -8.46 -57.37
CA ASN A 133 -8.05 -7.19 -57.83
C ASN A 133 -9.56 -7.31 -58.20
N PRO A 134 -10.36 -6.21 -58.19
CA PRO A 134 -11.82 -6.30 -58.17
C PRO A 134 -12.47 -6.36 -59.57
N SER A 135 -13.77 -6.69 -59.59
CA SER A 135 -14.65 -6.44 -60.73
C SER A 135 -15.77 -5.45 -60.36
N ARG A 136 -16.28 -4.73 -61.36
CA ARG A 136 -17.03 -3.47 -61.25
C ARG A 136 -18.51 -3.67 -61.64
N GLY A 137 -19.46 -3.02 -60.96
CA GLY A 137 -20.88 -2.98 -61.38
C GLY A 137 -21.74 -1.95 -60.63
N SER A 138 -22.51 -1.13 -61.35
CA SER A 138 -23.26 0.05 -60.87
C SER A 138 -24.41 0.39 -61.84
N ASN A 139 -25.51 1.08 -61.52
CA ASN A 139 -25.84 2.03 -60.43
C ASN A 139 -27.11 1.51 -59.64
N SER A 140 -27.97 2.25 -58.92
CA SER A 140 -28.28 3.70 -58.83
C SER A 140 -29.04 4.12 -57.54
N ASN A 141 -28.77 5.36 -57.11
CA ASN A 141 -29.34 6.16 -56.00
C ASN A 141 -30.84 6.55 -56.14
N PRO A 142 -31.48 7.29 -55.18
CA PRO A 142 -31.11 7.63 -53.79
C PRO A 142 -32.25 7.48 -52.74
N VAL A 143 -31.91 7.32 -51.45
CA VAL A 143 -32.74 7.84 -50.33
C VAL A 143 -31.82 8.44 -49.25
N THR A 144 -32.17 9.63 -48.77
CA THR A 144 -31.41 10.35 -47.72
C THR A 144 -31.81 9.84 -46.33
N THR A 145 -30.92 9.11 -45.67
CA THR A 145 -30.99 8.88 -44.22
C THR A 145 -29.63 9.13 -43.60
N THR A 146 -29.61 9.91 -42.52
CA THR A 146 -28.45 10.13 -41.65
C THR A 146 -27.77 8.80 -41.28
N PRO A 147 -26.43 8.70 -41.35
CA PRO A 147 -25.74 7.51 -40.85
C PRO A 147 -26.04 7.31 -39.36
N PRO A 148 -26.37 6.09 -38.91
CA PRO A 148 -26.25 5.72 -37.51
C PRO A 148 -24.80 5.90 -37.06
N ALA A 149 -24.58 6.08 -35.75
CA ALA A 149 -23.24 5.91 -35.20
C ALA A 149 -22.78 4.47 -35.45
N ASP A 150 -21.59 4.30 -36.00
CA ASP A 150 -20.97 3.00 -36.24
C ASP A 150 -20.38 2.49 -34.90
N ASP A 151 -21.25 1.91 -34.08
CA ASP A 151 -20.96 1.28 -32.78
C ASP A 151 -20.36 -0.11 -33.03
N SER A 152 -19.12 -0.14 -33.53
CA SER A 152 -18.42 -1.40 -33.91
C SER A 152 -16.91 -1.44 -33.62
N ASP A 153 -16.42 -0.65 -32.65
CA ASP A 153 -15.09 -0.85 -32.03
C ASP A 153 -15.21 -0.83 -30.50
N THR A 154 -14.97 -1.97 -29.84
CA THR A 154 -15.14 -2.14 -28.38
C THR A 154 -13.94 -1.65 -27.54
N ASP A 155 -12.96 -1.01 -28.18
CA ASP A 155 -11.70 -0.58 -27.57
C ASP A 155 -11.52 0.93 -27.43
N ASP A 156 -12.25 1.78 -28.17
CA ASP A 156 -12.14 3.24 -28.01
C ASP A 156 -13.13 3.78 -26.95
N ILE A 157 -12.69 4.74 -26.13
CA ILE A 157 -13.51 5.35 -25.08
C ILE A 157 -14.30 6.51 -25.69
N PRO A 158 -15.65 6.45 -25.77
CA PRO A 158 -16.44 7.52 -26.35
C PRO A 158 -16.16 8.86 -25.66
N ARG A 159 -15.83 9.90 -26.44
CA ARG A 159 -15.38 11.21 -25.90
C ARG A 159 -16.37 11.87 -24.96
N SER A 160 -17.66 11.55 -25.10
CA SER A 160 -18.76 12.04 -24.26
C SER A 160 -19.12 11.12 -23.08
N ALA A 161 -18.42 10.01 -22.86
CA ALA A 161 -18.79 9.02 -21.85
C ALA A 161 -18.70 9.59 -20.43
N GLY A 162 -19.77 9.39 -19.65
CA GLY A 162 -19.90 9.93 -18.29
C GLY A 162 -20.44 11.37 -18.23
N GLN A 163 -20.47 11.94 -17.03
CA GLN A 163 -21.03 13.28 -16.76
C GLN A 163 -20.12 14.08 -15.82
N ALA A 164 -19.94 15.36 -16.10
CA ALA A 164 -19.18 16.29 -15.24
C ALA A 164 -20.12 17.30 -14.56
N ASN A 165 -19.92 17.52 -13.27
CA ASN A 165 -20.60 18.54 -12.46
C ASN A 165 -19.56 19.25 -11.59
N GLY A 166 -19.12 20.45 -11.99
CA GLY A 166 -17.95 21.07 -11.41
C GLY A 166 -16.68 20.27 -11.75
N ALA A 167 -15.83 20.07 -10.74
CA ALA A 167 -14.64 19.22 -10.82
C ALA A 167 -14.94 17.71 -10.66
N ASN A 168 -16.19 17.35 -10.33
CA ASN A 168 -16.58 15.97 -10.06
C ASN A 168 -17.14 15.33 -11.32
N VAL A 169 -16.81 14.05 -11.52
CA VAL A 169 -17.12 13.26 -12.70
C VAL A 169 -17.75 11.95 -12.28
N GLN A 170 -18.93 11.68 -12.81
CA GLN A 170 -19.63 10.41 -12.70
C GLN A 170 -19.31 9.60 -13.97
N PRO A 171 -18.59 8.48 -13.88
CA PRO A 171 -18.22 7.66 -15.02
C PRO A 171 -19.43 6.89 -15.57
N GLU A 172 -19.36 6.50 -16.84
CA GLU A 172 -20.39 5.68 -17.48
C GLU A 172 -20.02 4.19 -17.40
N LEU A 173 -21.02 3.33 -17.15
CA LEU A 173 -20.84 1.89 -17.13
C LEU A 173 -21.01 1.32 -18.55
N ALA A 174 -19.92 0.85 -19.14
CA ALA A 174 -19.91 0.23 -20.46
C ALA A 174 -20.58 -1.17 -20.46
N LYS A 175 -20.94 -1.64 -21.67
CA LYS A 175 -21.63 -2.93 -21.89
C LYS A 175 -20.87 -4.15 -21.36
N ASP A 176 -19.56 -4.03 -21.17
CA ASP A 176 -18.65 -5.08 -20.68
C ASP A 176 -18.39 -5.02 -19.16
N GLY A 177 -19.00 -4.07 -18.45
CA GLY A 177 -18.85 -3.90 -17.00
C GLY A 177 -17.69 -3.00 -16.56
N ARG A 178 -16.93 -2.40 -17.49
CA ARG A 178 -15.95 -1.34 -17.19
C ARG A 178 -16.65 0.00 -16.96
N TYR A 179 -16.13 0.79 -16.04
CA TYR A 179 -16.43 2.22 -15.94
C TYR A 179 -15.49 2.99 -16.89
N ILE A 180 -16.03 3.94 -17.63
CA ILE A 180 -15.31 4.71 -18.64
C ILE A 180 -15.57 6.21 -18.50
N VAL A 181 -14.57 7.02 -18.82
CA VAL A 181 -14.70 8.49 -18.85
C VAL A 181 -14.12 9.07 -20.13
N GLY A 182 -14.96 9.79 -20.87
CA GLY A 182 -14.61 10.43 -22.12
C GLY A 182 -13.75 11.69 -21.97
N SER A 183 -12.92 11.96 -22.98
CA SER A 183 -12.02 13.12 -23.02
C SER A 183 -12.74 14.47 -22.83
N ASP A 184 -13.92 14.63 -23.41
CA ASP A 184 -14.66 15.89 -23.39
C ASP A 184 -15.31 16.13 -22.01
N VAL A 185 -15.53 15.07 -21.24
CA VAL A 185 -16.05 15.12 -19.88
C VAL A 185 -14.93 15.51 -18.91
N LEU A 186 -13.76 14.87 -19.00
CA LEU A 186 -12.58 15.25 -18.20
C LEU A 186 -12.07 16.64 -18.52
N ALA A 187 -12.07 17.06 -19.79
CA ALA A 187 -11.68 18.42 -20.16
C ALA A 187 -12.55 19.48 -19.47
N LYS A 188 -13.88 19.30 -19.46
CA LYS A 188 -14.83 20.20 -18.77
C LYS A 188 -14.60 20.21 -17.25
N ALA A 189 -14.39 19.04 -16.65
CA ALA A 189 -14.11 18.96 -15.21
C ALA A 189 -12.78 19.66 -14.87
N ALA A 190 -11.73 19.44 -15.66
CA ALA A 190 -10.43 20.07 -15.52
C ALA A 190 -10.41 21.58 -15.86
N GLU A 191 -11.48 22.15 -16.42
CA GLU A 191 -11.66 23.61 -16.54
C GLU A 191 -12.29 24.24 -15.29
N GLN A 192 -13.03 23.45 -14.51
CA GLN A 192 -13.72 23.90 -13.29
C GLN A 192 -13.00 23.47 -12.01
N ALA A 193 -12.06 22.53 -12.11
CA ALA A 193 -11.17 22.10 -11.05
C ALA A 193 -10.18 23.20 -10.63
N LYS A 194 -10.06 23.38 -9.31
CA LYS A 194 -9.04 24.25 -8.69
C LYS A 194 -7.76 23.49 -8.37
N ASP A 195 -7.89 22.35 -7.68
CA ASP A 195 -6.76 21.58 -7.14
C ASP A 195 -6.75 20.11 -7.66
N ALA A 196 -7.92 19.52 -7.92
CA ALA A 196 -8.07 18.15 -8.39
C ALA A 196 -9.33 17.94 -9.25
N VAL A 197 -9.33 16.90 -10.08
CA VAL A 197 -10.52 16.31 -10.73
C VAL A 197 -10.90 15.05 -9.95
N THR A 198 -12.18 14.90 -9.60
CA THR A 198 -12.68 13.76 -8.82
C THR A 198 -13.53 12.84 -9.68
N ILE A 199 -13.21 11.55 -9.75
CA ILE A 199 -14.05 10.52 -10.36
C ILE A 199 -14.75 9.74 -9.25
N GLU A 200 -16.08 9.77 -9.26
CA GLU A 200 -16.95 9.15 -8.26
C GLU A 200 -17.48 7.82 -8.77
N LEU A 201 -16.88 6.71 -8.36
CA LEU A 201 -17.35 5.35 -8.64
C LEU A 201 -18.43 4.93 -7.63
N PRO A 202 -19.45 4.14 -8.04
CA PRO A 202 -20.38 3.55 -7.09
C PRO A 202 -19.68 2.52 -6.19
N ALA A 203 -20.16 2.37 -4.95
CA ALA A 203 -19.55 1.45 -3.97
C ALA A 203 -19.38 0.01 -4.49
N SER A 204 -20.34 -0.48 -5.28
CA SER A 204 -20.29 -1.80 -5.90
C SER A 204 -19.07 -2.01 -6.78
N ALA A 205 -18.56 -0.96 -7.46
CA ALA A 205 -17.40 -1.08 -8.35
C ALA A 205 -16.15 -1.59 -7.62
N ALA A 206 -15.96 -1.19 -6.36
CA ALA A 206 -14.82 -1.64 -5.57
C ALA A 206 -15.01 -3.08 -5.05
N GLU A 207 -16.24 -3.47 -4.72
CA GLU A 207 -16.57 -4.83 -4.26
C GLU A 207 -16.58 -5.85 -5.41
N THR A 208 -16.78 -5.43 -6.66
CA THR A 208 -16.68 -6.29 -7.86
C THR A 208 -15.33 -6.21 -8.56
N GLY A 209 -14.41 -5.34 -8.12
CA GLY A 209 -13.14 -5.09 -8.82
C GLY A 209 -13.34 -4.53 -10.24
N SER A 210 -14.40 -3.76 -10.46
CA SER A 210 -14.68 -3.17 -11.77
C SER A 210 -13.62 -2.14 -12.14
N ALA A 211 -13.05 -2.31 -13.34
CA ALA A 211 -12.08 -1.39 -13.91
C ALA A 211 -12.69 -0.02 -14.23
N LEU A 212 -11.94 1.04 -13.96
CA LEU A 212 -12.13 2.40 -14.47
C LEU A 212 -11.09 2.65 -15.58
N GLU A 213 -11.51 3.10 -16.77
CA GLU A 213 -10.60 3.44 -17.87
C GLU A 213 -10.70 4.90 -18.31
N ILE A 214 -9.53 5.48 -18.58
CA ILE A 214 -9.32 6.89 -18.95
C ILE A 214 -8.24 6.94 -20.04
N SER A 215 -8.40 7.75 -21.09
CA SER A 215 -7.34 7.90 -22.10
C SER A 215 -6.10 8.61 -21.54
N ALA A 216 -4.91 8.15 -21.95
CA ALA A 216 -3.62 8.66 -21.48
C ALA A 216 -3.46 10.17 -21.78
N LYS A 217 -3.95 10.62 -22.94
CA LYS A 217 -4.05 12.04 -23.30
C LYS A 217 -4.89 12.87 -22.33
N SER A 218 -6.00 12.34 -21.82
CA SER A 218 -6.83 13.04 -20.82
C SER A 218 -6.10 13.19 -19.48
N LEU A 219 -5.35 12.17 -19.07
CA LEU A 219 -4.50 12.23 -17.88
C LEU A 219 -3.34 13.22 -18.05
N ASN A 220 -2.70 13.28 -19.22
CA ASN A 220 -1.72 14.31 -19.53
C ASN A 220 -2.33 15.73 -19.49
N ALA A 221 -3.54 15.94 -20.02
CA ALA A 221 -4.23 17.23 -19.93
C ALA A 221 -4.55 17.67 -18.49
N ILE A 222 -4.86 16.73 -17.58
CA ILE A 222 -5.03 16.98 -16.14
C ILE A 222 -3.68 17.34 -15.50
N LYS A 223 -2.62 16.57 -15.80
CA LYS A 223 -1.25 16.78 -15.34
C LYS A 223 -0.66 18.12 -15.79
N ASP A 224 -0.89 18.54 -17.03
CA ASP A 224 -0.39 19.80 -17.60
C ASP A 224 -1.01 21.03 -16.93
N LYS A 225 -2.21 20.89 -16.36
CA LYS A 225 -2.84 21.90 -15.48
C LYS A 225 -2.37 21.81 -14.02
N ASN A 226 -1.47 20.89 -13.69
CA ASN A 226 -1.02 20.54 -12.33
C ASN A 226 -2.18 20.17 -11.39
N LEU A 227 -3.23 19.55 -11.93
CA LEU A 227 -4.36 19.03 -11.16
C LEU A 227 -4.08 17.59 -10.72
N ALA A 228 -4.48 17.24 -9.50
CA ALA A 228 -4.48 15.85 -9.06
C ALA A 228 -5.69 15.09 -9.62
N LEU A 229 -5.59 13.76 -9.65
CA LEU A 229 -6.72 12.86 -9.91
C LEU A 229 -7.15 12.22 -8.59
N ILE A 230 -8.42 12.39 -8.22
CA ILE A 230 -9.03 11.67 -7.10
C ILE A 230 -9.94 10.60 -7.68
N VAL A 231 -9.75 9.33 -7.34
CA VAL A 231 -10.73 8.27 -7.59
C VAL A 231 -11.34 7.91 -6.24
N THR A 232 -12.66 8.07 -6.11
CA THR A 232 -13.37 7.81 -4.86
C THR A 232 -14.55 6.89 -5.07
N THR A 233 -14.81 6.03 -4.09
CA THR A 233 -16.08 5.36 -3.87
C THR A 233 -16.72 5.93 -2.58
N ASP A 234 -17.76 5.29 -2.04
CA ASP A 234 -18.46 5.73 -0.83
C ASP A 234 -17.54 5.88 0.40
N ASN A 235 -16.74 4.85 0.70
CA ASN A 235 -15.91 4.79 1.90
C ASN A 235 -14.41 4.69 1.62
N ARG A 236 -13.98 4.89 0.37
CA ARG A 236 -12.58 4.74 -0.06
C ARG A 236 -12.20 5.83 -1.04
N THR A 237 -11.01 6.40 -0.90
CA THR A 237 -10.50 7.44 -1.80
C THR A 237 -9.02 7.19 -2.09
N VAL A 238 -8.63 7.31 -3.36
CA VAL A 238 -7.23 7.29 -3.81
C VAL A 238 -6.96 8.63 -4.49
N HIS A 239 -6.12 9.45 -3.87
CA HIS A 239 -5.70 10.75 -4.36
C HIS A 239 -4.29 10.63 -4.98
N LEU A 240 -4.22 10.81 -6.29
CA LEU A 240 -3.02 10.72 -7.12
C LEU A 240 -2.58 12.14 -7.50
N PRO A 241 -1.51 12.69 -6.90
CA PRO A 241 -0.91 13.95 -7.32
C PRO A 241 -0.65 14.05 -8.83
N ALA A 242 -0.62 15.29 -9.34
CA ALA A 242 -0.29 15.58 -10.73
C ALA A 242 1.05 14.93 -11.14
N GLY A 243 1.01 13.94 -12.03
CA GLY A 243 2.19 13.18 -12.44
C GLY A 243 2.71 12.18 -11.41
N SER A 244 1.82 11.48 -10.69
CA SER A 244 2.17 10.28 -9.89
C SER A 244 2.67 9.10 -10.72
N PHE A 245 2.46 9.07 -12.02
CA PHE A 245 3.05 8.09 -12.94
C PHE A 245 3.14 8.68 -14.36
N ALA A 246 4.06 8.14 -15.17
CA ALA A 246 4.20 8.48 -16.58
C ALA A 246 3.14 7.78 -17.45
N VAL A 247 2.59 8.50 -18.43
CA VAL A 247 1.68 7.95 -19.45
C VAL A 247 2.06 8.49 -20.84
N PRO A 248 1.93 7.70 -21.92
CA PRO A 248 2.13 8.15 -23.29
C PRO A 248 1.27 9.37 -23.64
N ASN A 249 1.77 10.24 -24.52
CA ASN A 249 1.02 11.40 -25.02
C ASN A 249 0.43 11.10 -26.41
N ASP A 250 -0.48 10.13 -26.46
CA ASP A 250 -1.19 9.72 -27.67
C ASP A 250 -2.68 9.46 -27.38
N ASP A 251 -3.50 9.41 -28.43
CA ASP A 251 -4.96 9.25 -28.36
C ASP A 251 -5.44 7.80 -28.15
N LEU A 252 -4.58 6.79 -28.34
CA LEU A 252 -4.95 5.35 -28.36
C LEU A 252 -4.62 4.66 -27.03
N SER A 253 -3.57 5.11 -26.35
CA SER A 253 -3.17 4.60 -25.04
C SER A 253 -4.20 4.98 -23.97
N ARG A 254 -4.54 4.04 -23.10
CA ARG A 254 -5.50 4.19 -22.01
C ARG A 254 -4.93 3.65 -20.70
N VAL A 255 -5.32 4.26 -19.59
CA VAL A 255 -4.98 3.79 -18.24
C VAL A 255 -6.20 3.17 -17.62
N ARG A 256 -6.05 1.94 -17.16
CA ARG A 256 -7.01 1.17 -16.39
C ARG A 256 -6.64 1.25 -14.91
N VAL A 257 -7.57 1.64 -14.06
CA VAL A 257 -7.45 1.63 -12.60
C VAL A 257 -8.50 0.67 -12.05
N VAL A 258 -8.06 -0.35 -11.32
CA VAL A 258 -8.93 -1.28 -10.61
C VAL A 258 -8.78 -1.01 -9.12
N LEU A 259 -9.88 -0.64 -8.46
CA LEU A 259 -9.96 -0.62 -7.01
C LEU A 259 -10.64 -1.93 -6.56
N ASN A 260 -9.96 -2.74 -5.77
CA ASN A 260 -10.53 -3.95 -5.19
C ASN A 260 -10.65 -3.78 -3.66
N ALA A 261 -11.87 -3.85 -3.17
CA ALA A 261 -12.26 -3.72 -1.77
C ALA A 261 -12.68 -5.04 -1.13
N ALA A 262 -12.95 -6.06 -1.94
CA ALA A 262 -13.56 -7.30 -1.53
C ALA A 262 -12.59 -8.15 -0.72
N TRP A 263 -13.10 -8.79 0.33
CA TRP A 263 -12.39 -9.82 1.08
C TRP A 263 -12.45 -11.17 0.33
N SER A 264 -11.95 -11.18 -0.92
CA SER A 264 -11.91 -12.34 -1.80
C SER A 264 -10.99 -13.44 -1.27
N ASP A 265 -11.09 -14.64 -1.83
CA ASP A 265 -10.22 -15.77 -1.47
C ASP A 265 -8.73 -15.45 -1.74
N GLU A 266 -8.45 -14.65 -2.77
CA GLU A 266 -7.11 -14.12 -3.07
C GLU A 266 -6.62 -13.16 -1.97
N ALA A 267 -7.44 -12.18 -1.58
CA ALA A 267 -7.09 -11.23 -0.53
C ALA A 267 -6.92 -11.93 0.84
N GLN A 268 -7.77 -12.93 1.13
CA GLN A 268 -7.64 -13.82 2.26
C GLN A 268 -6.30 -14.56 2.22
N ALA A 269 -5.98 -15.24 1.12
CA ALA A 269 -4.73 -15.99 0.98
C ALA A 269 -3.48 -15.10 1.19
N VAL A 270 -3.43 -13.92 0.55
CA VAL A 270 -2.30 -12.98 0.69
C VAL A 270 -2.14 -12.53 2.14
N VAL A 271 -3.20 -12.07 2.80
CA VAL A 271 -3.11 -11.58 4.18
C VAL A 271 -2.82 -12.72 5.17
N GLU A 272 -3.53 -13.84 5.08
CA GLU A 272 -3.32 -14.99 5.98
C GLU A 272 -1.92 -15.59 5.84
N GLN A 273 -1.38 -15.68 4.62
CA GLN A 273 -0.01 -16.16 4.40
C GLN A 273 1.02 -15.20 5.01
N SER A 274 0.82 -13.89 4.83
CA SER A 274 1.66 -12.84 5.43
C SER A 274 1.68 -12.87 6.96
N LEU A 275 0.58 -13.29 7.58
CA LEU A 275 0.42 -13.36 9.04
C LEU A 275 1.02 -14.62 9.69
N ARG A 276 1.39 -15.66 8.93
CA ARG A 276 1.90 -16.95 9.47
C ARG A 276 3.12 -16.81 10.38
N VAL A 277 3.94 -15.78 10.15
CA VAL A 277 5.16 -15.49 10.93
C VAL A 277 4.97 -14.37 11.97
N SER A 278 3.74 -13.90 12.19
CA SER A 278 3.44 -12.69 12.95
C SER A 278 2.20 -12.86 13.86
N PRO A 279 2.27 -13.72 14.89
CA PRO A 279 1.13 -14.13 15.72
C PRO A 279 0.56 -13.04 16.64
N ASP A 280 1.25 -11.90 16.78
CA ASP A 280 0.75 -10.74 17.53
C ASP A 280 -0.32 -9.94 16.74
N TYR A 281 -0.61 -10.29 15.48
CA TYR A 281 -1.57 -9.59 14.61
C TYR A 281 -2.84 -10.40 14.35
N THR A 282 -3.97 -9.70 14.24
CA THR A 282 -5.25 -10.25 13.81
C THR A 282 -5.77 -9.52 12.58
N SER A 283 -6.17 -10.26 11.54
CA SER A 283 -6.84 -9.66 10.36
C SER A 283 -8.21 -9.12 10.74
N THR A 284 -8.52 -7.89 10.31
CA THR A 284 -9.87 -7.36 10.43
C THR A 284 -10.76 -7.74 9.24
N GLY A 285 -10.22 -8.35 8.19
CA GLY A 285 -10.92 -8.58 6.92
C GLY A 285 -11.27 -7.30 6.15
N VAL A 286 -10.62 -6.17 6.46
CA VAL A 286 -10.68 -4.95 5.65
C VAL A 286 -9.43 -4.86 4.81
N VAL A 287 -9.60 -4.82 3.49
CA VAL A 287 -8.52 -4.77 2.50
C VAL A 287 -8.81 -3.71 1.44
N LEU A 288 -7.76 -3.16 0.86
CA LEU A 288 -7.75 -2.42 -0.40
C LEU A 288 -6.59 -2.99 -1.24
N SER A 289 -6.87 -3.38 -2.47
CA SER A 289 -5.85 -3.46 -3.52
C SER A 289 -6.17 -2.42 -4.59
N VAL A 290 -5.14 -1.86 -5.19
CA VAL A 290 -5.23 -0.93 -6.33
C VAL A 290 -4.34 -1.49 -7.41
N VAL A 291 -4.85 -1.65 -8.63
CA VAL A 291 -4.02 -2.04 -9.78
C VAL A 291 -4.14 -0.95 -10.82
N ILE A 292 -3.02 -0.37 -11.23
CA ILE A 292 -2.96 0.57 -12.35
C ILE A 292 -2.25 -0.12 -13.51
N GLN A 293 -2.88 -0.10 -14.67
CA GLN A 293 -2.39 -0.69 -15.91
C GLN A 293 -2.37 0.37 -17.02
N LEU A 294 -1.24 0.50 -17.70
CA LEU A 294 -1.18 1.17 -18.99
C LEU A 294 -1.52 0.15 -20.09
N ILE A 295 -2.41 0.54 -21.00
CA ILE A 295 -2.80 -0.27 -22.16
C ILE A 295 -2.49 0.54 -23.42
N SER A 296 -1.69 -0.04 -24.32
CA SER A 296 -1.26 0.58 -25.58
C SER A 296 -1.38 -0.45 -26.71
N GLY A 297 -2.49 -0.39 -27.44
CA GLY A 297 -2.90 -1.49 -28.32
C GLY A 297 -3.13 -2.77 -27.51
N ASP A 298 -2.62 -3.89 -28.01
CA ASP A 298 -2.73 -5.21 -27.35
C ASP A 298 -1.80 -5.34 -26.11
N SER A 299 -0.89 -4.40 -25.89
CA SER A 299 0.04 -4.44 -24.75
C SER A 299 -0.61 -3.90 -23.47
N VAL A 300 -0.57 -4.68 -22.39
CA VAL A 300 -0.97 -4.28 -21.04
C VAL A 300 0.25 -4.31 -20.12
N THR A 301 0.54 -3.24 -19.40
CA THR A 301 1.68 -3.12 -18.47
C THR A 301 1.20 -2.60 -17.12
N GLU A 302 1.51 -3.32 -16.04
CA GLU A 302 1.18 -2.89 -14.66
C GLU A 302 2.18 -1.83 -14.18
N ILE A 303 1.66 -0.75 -13.59
CA ILE A 303 2.42 0.33 -12.97
C ILE A 303 2.50 0.00 -11.48
N HIS A 304 3.62 -0.58 -11.05
CA HIS A 304 3.82 -1.01 -9.66
C HIS A 304 4.33 0.08 -8.72
N GLN A 305 5.02 1.09 -9.25
CA GLN A 305 5.67 2.18 -8.52
C GLN A 305 5.16 3.54 -9.00
N LEU A 306 5.12 4.51 -8.10
CA LEU A 306 4.67 5.87 -8.35
C LEU A 306 5.82 6.88 -8.30
N ASP A 307 5.87 7.80 -9.25
CA ASP A 307 6.77 8.95 -9.27
C ASP A 307 6.47 9.95 -8.13
N LYS A 308 5.26 9.91 -7.56
CA LYS A 308 4.83 10.70 -6.40
C LYS A 308 3.84 9.90 -5.55
N PRO A 309 3.98 9.88 -4.21
CA PRO A 309 3.11 9.12 -3.33
C PRO A 309 1.62 9.44 -3.53
N ALA A 310 0.79 8.41 -3.62
CA ALA A 310 -0.66 8.56 -3.55
C ALA A 310 -1.09 8.66 -2.08
N VAL A 311 -2.11 9.47 -1.80
CA VAL A 311 -2.75 9.50 -0.47
C VAL A 311 -4.03 8.65 -0.55
N VAL A 312 -4.13 7.66 0.31
CA VAL A 312 -5.27 6.74 0.39
C VAL A 312 -6.05 7.01 1.66
N THR A 313 -7.37 7.06 1.54
CA THR A 313 -8.33 7.16 2.64
C THR A 313 -9.22 5.93 2.64
N LEU A 314 -9.32 5.25 3.79
CA LEU A 314 -10.19 4.10 4.04
C LEU A 314 -11.07 4.38 5.26
N LYS A 315 -12.36 4.55 5.06
CA LYS A 315 -13.34 4.72 6.13
C LYS A 315 -14.01 3.39 6.44
N LEU A 316 -13.96 2.98 7.71
CA LEU A 316 -14.70 1.82 8.20
C LEU A 316 -16.22 2.06 8.07
N THR A 317 -16.95 1.03 7.67
CA THR A 317 -18.41 1.02 7.79
C THR A 317 -18.82 0.95 9.26
N ASP A 318 -20.07 1.31 9.60
CA ASP A 318 -20.54 1.28 10.99
C ASP A 318 -20.39 -0.10 11.66
N GLU A 319 -20.58 -1.19 10.91
CA GLU A 319 -20.37 -2.56 11.42
C GLU A 319 -18.89 -2.92 11.60
N GLN A 320 -18.01 -2.41 10.74
CA GLN A 320 -16.56 -2.54 10.91
C GLN A 320 -16.08 -1.73 12.12
N ALA A 321 -16.56 -0.51 12.30
CA ALA A 321 -16.22 0.37 13.42
C ALA A 321 -16.68 -0.17 14.79
N LYS A 322 -17.74 -0.97 14.84
CA LYS A 322 -18.19 -1.66 16.08
C LYS A 322 -17.30 -2.83 16.50
N ARG A 323 -16.65 -3.50 15.54
CA ARG A 323 -15.88 -4.74 15.78
C ARG A 323 -14.36 -4.53 15.80
N ILE A 324 -13.85 -3.46 15.18
CA ILE A 324 -12.43 -3.14 15.12
C ILE A 324 -12.06 -2.15 16.23
N SER A 325 -11.10 -2.51 17.06
CA SER A 325 -10.49 -1.62 18.04
C SER A 325 -9.56 -0.62 17.35
N ALA A 326 -10.04 0.60 17.09
CA ALA A 326 -9.23 1.70 16.54
C ALA A 326 -7.98 2.05 17.40
N ASP A 327 -7.97 1.59 18.65
CA ASP A 327 -6.83 1.72 19.56
C ASP A 327 -5.71 0.71 19.31
N LEU A 328 -6.01 -0.41 18.64
CA LEU A 328 -5.08 -1.49 18.24
C LEU A 328 -4.90 -1.60 16.73
N ALA A 329 -5.80 -1.01 15.94
CA ALA A 329 -5.79 -1.07 14.49
C ALA A 329 -4.75 -0.13 13.87
N GLY A 330 -4.07 -0.61 12.83
CA GLY A 330 -3.19 0.14 11.93
C GLY A 330 -3.34 -0.31 10.48
N VAL A 331 -2.78 0.45 9.54
CA VAL A 331 -2.68 0.04 8.13
C VAL A 331 -1.39 -0.72 7.92
N TYR A 332 -1.45 -1.79 7.15
CA TYR A 332 -0.30 -2.63 6.82
C TYR A 332 -0.31 -2.99 5.34
N TYR A 333 0.87 -2.95 4.73
CA TYR A 333 1.15 -3.62 3.47
C TYR A 333 1.27 -5.13 3.72
N ALA A 334 0.71 -5.95 2.83
CA ALA A 334 0.85 -7.40 2.82
C ALA A 334 1.27 -7.88 1.42
N ASP A 335 2.22 -8.82 1.35
CA ASP A 335 2.83 -9.32 0.11
C ASP A 335 2.77 -10.85 -0.06
N GLY A 336 2.11 -11.55 0.88
CA GLY A 336 2.09 -13.01 0.96
C GLY A 336 3.28 -13.61 1.72
N LYS A 337 4.21 -12.82 2.25
CA LYS A 337 5.40 -13.27 2.99
C LYS A 337 5.48 -12.60 4.37
N THR A 338 5.23 -11.30 4.44
CA THR A 338 5.29 -10.47 5.64
C THR A 338 4.20 -9.40 5.65
N VAL A 339 3.99 -8.78 6.81
CA VAL A 339 3.21 -7.54 6.93
C VAL A 339 4.14 -6.41 7.36
N GLU A 340 4.06 -5.26 6.69
CA GLU A 340 4.83 -4.06 7.03
C GLU A 340 3.89 -2.93 7.45
N TYR A 341 4.21 -2.22 8.53
CA TYR A 341 3.39 -1.12 9.02
C TYR A 341 3.44 0.06 8.03
N THR A 342 2.29 0.48 7.52
CA THR A 342 2.18 1.67 6.68
C THR A 342 1.82 2.86 7.57
N PRO A 343 2.72 3.85 7.77
CA PRO A 343 2.43 5.01 8.62
C PRO A 343 1.22 5.81 8.12
N GLY A 344 0.36 6.21 9.04
CA GLY A 344 -0.86 6.93 8.73
C GLY A 344 -1.65 7.34 9.97
N THR A 345 -2.63 8.23 9.76
CA THR A 345 -3.53 8.75 10.79
C THR A 345 -4.83 7.96 10.85
N VAL A 346 -5.44 7.88 12.04
CA VAL A 346 -6.77 7.27 12.22
C VAL A 346 -7.68 8.25 12.96
N LYS A 347 -8.70 8.77 12.27
CA LYS A 347 -9.70 9.73 12.77
C LYS A 347 -11.11 9.18 12.58
N ASN A 348 -11.87 8.98 13.65
CA ASN A 348 -13.28 8.54 13.58
C ASN A 348 -13.52 7.32 12.64
N GLY A 349 -12.67 6.28 12.76
CA GLY A 349 -12.73 5.10 11.89
C GLY A 349 -12.26 5.33 10.44
N THR A 350 -11.70 6.50 10.13
CA THR A 350 -11.10 6.83 8.84
C THR A 350 -9.59 6.76 8.94
N PHE A 351 -8.98 5.83 8.21
CA PHE A 351 -7.54 5.62 8.09
C PHE A 351 -7.05 6.40 6.87
N MET A 352 -6.03 7.22 7.03
CA MET A 352 -5.41 7.99 5.94
C MET A 352 -3.90 7.78 5.95
N PHE A 353 -3.34 7.34 4.82
CA PHE A 353 -1.96 6.90 4.69
C PHE A 353 -1.41 7.24 3.29
N SER A 354 -0.08 7.29 3.15
CA SER A 354 0.58 7.53 1.86
C SER A 354 1.23 6.25 1.34
N VAL A 355 1.19 6.03 0.02
CA VAL A 355 1.74 4.85 -0.65
C VAL A 355 2.56 5.23 -1.87
N GLU A 356 3.72 4.61 -2.05
CA GLU A 356 4.62 4.82 -3.20
C GLU A 356 4.53 3.69 -4.24
N HIS A 357 3.98 2.55 -3.84
CA HIS A 357 3.72 1.40 -4.69
C HIS A 357 2.31 0.88 -4.45
N PHE A 358 1.86 -0.05 -5.28
CA PHE A 358 0.57 -0.72 -5.08
C PHE A 358 0.72 -2.16 -4.61
N SER A 359 -0.22 -2.57 -3.75
CA SER A 359 -0.36 -3.94 -3.23
C SER A 359 -1.68 -4.06 -2.46
N TYR A 360 -1.87 -5.17 -1.76
CA TYR A 360 -2.85 -5.32 -0.69
C TYR A 360 -2.44 -4.49 0.53
N TYR A 361 -3.19 -3.42 0.79
CA TYR A 361 -3.19 -2.70 2.06
C TYR A 361 -4.36 -3.20 2.89
N THR A 362 -4.09 -3.61 4.13
CA THR A 362 -5.09 -4.19 5.04
C THR A 362 -5.06 -3.49 6.39
N ILE A 363 -6.20 -3.51 7.10
CA ILE A 363 -6.25 -3.07 8.49
C ILE A 363 -6.07 -4.31 9.38
N LEU A 364 -5.03 -4.29 10.21
CA LEU A 364 -4.75 -5.33 11.19
C LEU A 364 -4.83 -4.75 12.60
N GLU A 365 -5.27 -5.56 13.56
CA GLU A 365 -5.13 -5.24 14.98
C GLU A 365 -3.82 -5.83 15.50
N TYR A 366 -2.92 -4.99 16.00
CA TYR A 366 -1.72 -5.45 16.69
C TYR A 366 -1.98 -5.59 18.19
N SER A 367 -1.77 -6.78 18.71
CA SER A 367 -2.17 -7.20 20.05
C SER A 367 -0.97 -7.67 20.88
N LYS A 368 0.12 -6.89 20.90
CA LYS A 368 1.30 -7.27 21.69
C LYS A 368 0.98 -7.45 23.18
N THR A 369 1.41 -8.57 23.73
CA THR A 369 1.35 -8.85 25.17
C THR A 369 2.76 -8.95 25.74
N PHE A 370 2.89 -8.62 27.03
CA PHE A 370 4.13 -8.75 27.79
C PHE A 370 3.82 -9.45 29.10
N ALA A 371 4.64 -10.44 29.49
CA ALA A 371 4.39 -11.30 30.65
C ALA A 371 4.35 -10.52 31.98
N ASP A 372 5.11 -9.43 32.07
CA ASP A 372 5.19 -8.55 33.24
C ASP A 372 4.11 -7.45 33.27
N LEU A 373 3.18 -7.45 32.29
CA LEU A 373 2.03 -6.55 32.24
C LEU A 373 0.68 -7.23 32.48
N VAL A 374 0.60 -8.56 32.57
CA VAL A 374 -0.68 -9.27 32.75
C VAL A 374 -1.38 -8.83 34.04
N GLY A 375 -2.54 -8.17 33.90
CA GLY A 375 -3.29 -7.61 35.03
C GLY A 375 -2.71 -6.32 35.62
N HIS A 376 -1.69 -5.73 34.98
CA HIS A 376 -1.09 -4.47 35.38
C HIS A 376 -1.94 -3.28 34.89
N TRP A 377 -2.12 -2.25 35.71
CA TRP A 377 -2.98 -1.08 35.40
C TRP A 377 -2.60 -0.30 34.13
N ALA A 378 -1.37 -0.46 33.64
CA ALA A 378 -0.87 0.16 32.41
C ALA A 378 -0.99 -0.74 31.16
N GLU A 379 -1.42 -2.01 31.30
CA GLU A 379 -1.44 -3.02 30.23
C GLU A 379 -2.14 -2.53 28.96
N SER A 380 -3.37 -2.02 29.07
CA SER A 380 -4.14 -1.50 27.93
C SER A 380 -3.48 -0.29 27.25
N SER A 381 -2.83 0.58 28.03
CA SER A 381 -2.14 1.75 27.51
C SER A 381 -0.85 1.37 26.78
N VAL A 382 -0.07 0.44 27.33
CA VAL A 382 1.12 -0.10 26.65
C VAL A 382 0.72 -0.85 25.37
N LYS A 383 -0.33 -1.67 25.41
CA LYS A 383 -0.84 -2.42 24.25
C LYS A 383 -1.24 -1.49 23.10
N SER A 384 -2.02 -0.44 23.39
CA SER A 384 -2.42 0.55 22.37
C SER A 384 -1.24 1.38 21.86
N LEU A 385 -0.27 1.74 22.71
CA LEU A 385 0.93 2.45 22.26
C LEU A 385 1.89 1.58 21.46
N ALA A 386 1.93 0.27 21.71
CA ALA A 386 2.71 -0.69 20.92
C ALA A 386 2.10 -0.88 19.53
N ALA A 387 0.76 -0.96 19.44
CA ALA A 387 0.02 -0.99 18.17
C ALA A 387 0.18 0.28 17.31
N LYS A 388 0.65 1.37 17.91
CA LYS A 388 0.94 2.64 17.24
C LYS A 388 2.45 2.91 17.11
N GLY A 389 3.30 1.90 17.33
CA GLY A 389 4.77 2.01 17.21
C GLY A 389 5.47 2.93 18.22
N ILE A 390 4.74 3.51 19.18
CA ILE A 390 5.26 4.52 20.11
C ILE A 390 6.16 3.86 21.17
N VAL A 391 5.70 2.75 21.78
CA VAL A 391 6.44 2.02 22.82
C VAL A 391 6.85 0.62 22.37
N ASN A 392 8.06 0.22 22.78
CA ASN A 392 8.59 -1.14 22.61
C ASN A 392 8.89 -1.78 23.97
N GLY A 393 8.93 -3.10 24.01
CA GLY A 393 9.43 -3.86 25.16
C GLY A 393 10.92 -3.59 25.44
N VAL A 394 11.40 -4.07 26.59
CA VAL A 394 12.85 -4.18 26.84
C VAL A 394 13.43 -5.45 26.20
N ASP A 395 12.57 -6.44 25.97
CA ASP A 395 12.79 -7.60 25.11
C ASP A 395 11.44 -8.01 24.47
N ALA A 396 11.38 -9.17 23.80
CA ALA A 396 10.19 -9.66 23.12
C ALA A 396 8.99 -9.99 24.03
N ASN A 397 9.24 -10.24 25.33
CA ASN A 397 8.28 -10.75 26.30
C ASN A 397 8.09 -9.82 27.53
N HIS A 398 8.98 -8.87 27.79
CA HIS A 398 8.90 -7.95 28.94
C HIS A 398 8.87 -6.48 28.54
N TYR A 399 8.07 -5.69 29.26
CA TYR A 399 7.99 -4.24 29.11
C TYR A 399 8.79 -3.46 30.17
N ALA A 400 9.09 -4.08 31.32
CA ALA A 400 9.66 -3.48 32.52
C ALA A 400 8.86 -2.27 33.07
N PRO A 401 7.56 -2.43 33.41
CA PRO A 401 6.66 -1.32 33.75
C PRO A 401 7.11 -0.49 34.96
N GLY A 402 7.76 -1.12 35.95
CA GLY A 402 8.27 -0.46 37.15
C GLY A 402 9.64 0.21 36.98
N ARG A 403 10.34 0.02 35.85
CA ARG A 403 11.65 0.63 35.62
C ARG A 403 11.48 2.13 35.39
N SER A 404 12.26 2.94 36.08
CA SER A 404 12.34 4.38 35.80
C SER A 404 12.85 4.66 34.38
N ILE A 405 12.58 5.85 33.86
CA ILE A 405 12.89 6.25 32.49
C ILE A 405 13.79 7.48 32.45
N THR A 406 14.76 7.45 31.54
CA THR A 406 15.67 8.59 31.31
C THR A 406 14.97 9.72 30.58
N ARG A 407 15.55 10.92 30.66
CA ARG A 407 15.08 12.10 29.91
C ARG A 407 15.09 11.87 28.39
N ALA A 408 16.11 11.20 27.86
CA ALA A 408 16.18 10.85 26.44
C ALA A 408 15.07 9.90 26.00
N GLU A 409 14.84 8.82 26.75
CA GLU A 409 13.77 7.86 26.46
C GLU A 409 12.38 8.52 26.55
N PHE A 410 12.14 9.38 27.55
CA PHE A 410 10.87 10.12 27.67
C PHE A 410 10.59 11.01 26.46
N VAL A 411 11.59 11.78 26.00
CA VAL A 411 11.46 12.65 24.83
C VAL A 411 11.21 11.85 23.56
N ALA A 412 11.93 10.74 23.35
CA ALA A 412 11.70 9.86 22.20
C ALA A 412 10.25 9.32 22.14
N LEU A 413 9.63 9.01 23.29
CA LEU A 413 8.22 8.58 23.34
C LEU A 413 7.23 9.71 23.01
N ILE A 414 7.48 10.93 23.50
CA ILE A 414 6.65 12.11 23.18
C ILE A 414 6.75 12.47 21.70
N MET A 415 7.96 12.42 21.12
CA MET A 415 8.18 12.75 19.72
C MET A 415 7.55 11.72 18.77
N ARG A 416 7.64 10.41 19.06
CA ARG A 416 6.88 9.40 18.29
C ARG A 416 5.37 9.60 18.38
N ALA A 417 4.86 10.02 19.54
CA ALA A 417 3.44 10.31 19.69
C ALA A 417 3.00 11.52 18.85
N LEU A 418 3.88 12.51 18.64
CA LEU A 418 3.66 13.64 17.74
C LEU A 418 3.78 13.22 16.26
N GLU A 419 4.79 12.45 15.89
CA GLU A 419 4.92 11.88 14.53
C GLU A 419 3.64 11.10 14.14
N GLN A 420 3.06 10.35 15.10
CA GLN A 420 1.82 9.59 14.92
C GLN A 420 0.55 10.46 14.86
N SER A 421 0.59 11.75 15.23
CA SER A 421 -0.59 12.63 15.11
C SER A 421 -0.89 13.05 13.67
N GLY A 422 0.08 12.89 12.76
CA GLY A 422 -0.06 13.16 11.34
C GLY A 422 0.38 14.55 10.90
N ASP A 423 0.70 15.44 11.82
CA ASP A 423 1.31 16.72 11.49
C ASP A 423 2.79 16.48 11.14
N PRO A 424 3.24 16.77 9.90
CA PRO A 424 4.63 16.56 9.53
C PRO A 424 5.54 17.47 10.34
N LEU A 425 6.27 16.88 11.28
CA LEU A 425 7.32 17.57 12.02
C LEU A 425 8.40 17.99 11.02
N ALA A 426 8.46 19.30 10.74
CA ALA A 426 9.42 19.86 9.82
C ALA A 426 10.84 19.51 10.28
N ASP A 427 11.64 18.87 9.42
CA ASP A 427 13.01 18.48 9.72
C ASP A 427 13.85 19.74 10.02
N GLN A 428 14.15 19.96 11.31
CA GLN A 428 14.94 21.11 11.77
C GLN A 428 16.45 20.84 11.71
N GLY A 429 16.86 19.62 11.30
CA GLY A 429 18.25 19.20 11.30
C GLY A 429 18.78 18.87 12.71
N ALA A 430 19.65 17.86 12.78
CA ALA A 430 20.24 17.39 14.03
C ALA A 430 21.44 18.25 14.50
N GLU A 431 21.36 19.58 14.41
CA GLU A 431 22.43 20.47 14.89
C GLU A 431 22.38 20.67 16.42
N GLY A 432 23.57 20.87 17.01
CA GLY A 432 23.83 20.63 18.43
C GLY A 432 23.29 21.68 19.40
N THR A 433 21.98 21.70 19.65
CA THR A 433 21.33 22.55 20.67
C THR A 433 21.87 22.34 22.09
N PHE A 434 22.42 21.15 22.40
CA PHE A 434 22.96 20.81 23.72
C PHE A 434 24.35 20.16 23.63
N THR A 435 25.25 20.60 24.50
CA THR A 435 26.66 20.19 24.53
C THR A 435 26.92 18.74 24.94
N ASP A 436 25.90 18.05 25.49
CA ASP A 436 25.94 16.67 25.97
C ASP A 436 25.03 15.72 25.16
N VAL A 437 24.60 16.14 23.97
CA VAL A 437 23.85 15.33 23.00
C VAL A 437 24.73 15.11 21.77
N PRO A 438 25.53 14.02 21.73
CA PRO A 438 26.37 13.72 20.58
C PRO A 438 25.54 13.28 19.38
N ALA A 439 26.10 13.42 18.18
CA ALA A 439 25.48 12.95 16.94
C ALA A 439 25.35 11.42 16.91
N GLY A 440 24.39 10.91 16.12
CA GLY A 440 24.21 9.47 15.89
C GLY A 440 23.65 8.66 17.07
N GLN A 441 23.17 9.30 18.14
CA GLN A 441 22.41 8.61 19.18
C GLN A 441 20.96 8.44 18.74
N TYR A 442 20.29 7.40 19.24
CA TYR A 442 18.87 7.15 18.94
C TYR A 442 17.95 8.33 19.31
N TYR A 443 18.38 9.19 20.25
CA TYR A 443 17.65 10.35 20.74
C TYR A 443 18.14 11.68 20.15
N THR A 444 19.24 11.74 19.38
CA THR A 444 19.82 13.02 18.91
C THR A 444 18.77 13.86 18.20
N ARG A 445 18.08 13.26 17.22
CA ARG A 445 17.02 13.92 16.44
C ARG A 445 15.84 14.32 17.32
N ASN A 446 15.26 13.38 18.08
CA ASN A 446 14.08 13.67 18.91
C ASN A 446 14.36 14.78 19.94
N VAL A 447 15.59 14.90 20.45
CA VAL A 447 15.99 15.97 21.38
C VAL A 447 16.21 17.32 20.66
N ALA A 448 16.73 17.32 19.44
CA ALA A 448 16.82 18.54 18.62
C ALA A 448 15.41 19.06 18.26
N ASP A 449 14.58 18.18 17.69
CA ASP A 449 13.20 18.49 17.28
C ASP A 449 12.34 18.95 18.47
N ALA A 450 12.38 18.24 19.60
CA ALA A 450 11.66 18.62 20.82
C ALA A 450 12.12 19.97 21.42
N ALA A 451 13.38 20.35 21.20
CA ALA A 451 13.89 21.65 21.65
C ALA A 451 13.47 22.78 20.70
N ALA A 452 13.48 22.54 19.39
CA ALA A 452 12.98 23.49 18.38
C ALA A 452 11.48 23.75 18.54
N LEU A 453 10.69 22.72 18.86
CA LEU A 453 9.27 22.81 19.23
C LEU A 453 9.03 23.39 20.64
N GLY A 454 10.08 23.75 21.39
CA GLY A 454 9.97 24.30 22.74
C GLY A 454 9.43 23.34 23.81
N ILE A 455 9.20 22.06 23.47
CA ILE A 455 8.68 21.01 24.36
C ILE A 455 9.65 20.80 25.53
N ILE A 456 10.95 20.72 25.23
CA ILE A 456 12.00 20.60 26.24
C ILE A 456 12.87 21.85 26.33
N THR A 457 13.42 22.05 27.53
CA THR A 457 14.42 23.06 27.84
C THR A 457 15.56 22.37 28.59
N GLY A 458 16.81 22.71 28.23
CA GLY A 458 18.00 22.19 28.92
C GLY A 458 18.35 22.98 30.18
N TYR A 459 19.44 22.56 30.84
CA TYR A 459 20.05 23.20 32.00
C TYR A 459 21.43 23.72 31.59
N ASN A 460 21.56 25.04 31.42
CA ASN A 460 22.83 25.71 31.11
C ASN A 460 23.57 25.09 29.91
N GLY A 461 22.87 24.88 28.78
CA GLY A 461 23.44 24.30 27.55
C GLY A 461 23.59 22.78 27.55
N LYS A 462 22.94 22.07 28.48
CA LYS A 462 22.92 20.60 28.58
C LYS A 462 21.51 20.03 28.66
N PHE A 463 21.24 18.91 28.00
CA PHE A 463 19.97 18.20 28.06
C PHE A 463 19.91 17.17 29.20
N ARG A 464 21.06 16.57 29.56
CA ARG A 464 21.25 15.46 30.49
C ARG A 464 20.48 14.19 30.06
N PRO A 465 20.83 13.57 28.92
CA PRO A 465 20.04 12.49 28.33
C PRO A 465 19.85 11.26 29.24
N ASN A 466 20.85 10.93 30.06
CA ASN A 466 20.88 9.73 30.89
C ASN A 466 20.31 9.93 32.31
N ASP A 467 20.01 11.17 32.72
CA ASP A 467 19.38 11.45 34.01
C ASP A 467 17.95 10.88 34.01
N GLN A 468 17.50 10.36 35.16
CA GLN A 468 16.11 9.94 35.33
C GLN A 468 15.20 11.19 35.37
N ILE A 469 14.13 11.20 34.59
CA ILE A 469 13.22 12.36 34.55
C ILE A 469 12.28 12.34 35.76
N THR A 470 12.21 13.46 36.48
CA THR A 470 11.27 13.61 37.61
C THR A 470 9.84 13.78 37.11
N ARG A 471 8.85 13.54 37.97
CA ARG A 471 7.44 13.71 37.60
C ARG A 471 7.10 15.14 37.23
N GLU A 472 7.63 16.13 37.93
CA GLU A 472 7.36 17.54 37.58
C GLU A 472 8.03 17.97 36.26
N GLU A 473 9.21 17.46 35.95
CA GLU A 473 9.86 17.67 34.65
C GLU A 473 9.07 17.01 33.50
N ALA A 474 8.69 15.74 33.67
CA ALA A 474 7.90 14.99 32.69
C ALA A 474 6.56 15.69 32.40
N VAL A 475 5.88 16.20 33.43
CA VAL A 475 4.59 16.90 33.29
C VAL A 475 4.73 18.25 32.60
N VAL A 476 5.81 19.01 32.83
CA VAL A 476 6.06 20.26 32.09
C VAL A 476 6.27 19.99 30.60
N ALA A 477 7.07 18.99 30.24
CA ALA A 477 7.27 18.61 28.84
C ALA A 477 5.97 18.07 28.21
N LEU A 478 5.21 17.24 28.93
CA LEU A 478 3.92 16.70 28.48
C LEU A 478 2.89 17.80 28.18
N VAL A 479 2.82 18.86 28.99
CA VAL A 479 1.89 19.98 28.77
C VAL A 479 2.25 20.81 27.55
N ARG A 480 3.55 21.02 27.31
CA ARG A 480 4.02 21.72 26.09
C ARG A 480 3.74 20.87 24.85
N ALA A 481 4.00 19.57 24.90
CA ALA A 481 3.62 18.65 23.82
C ALA A 481 2.10 18.69 23.57
N ALA A 482 1.28 18.77 24.63
CA ALA A 482 -0.19 18.85 24.54
C ALA A 482 -0.75 20.11 23.84
N GLU A 483 0.08 21.11 23.53
CA GLU A 483 -0.32 22.26 22.70
C GLU A 483 -0.50 21.85 21.23
N TYR A 484 0.21 20.82 20.76
CA TYR A 484 0.13 20.27 19.41
C TYR A 484 -1.04 19.28 19.22
N PHE A 485 -1.69 18.83 20.29
CA PHE A 485 -2.75 17.81 20.26
C PHE A 485 -4.18 18.39 20.32
N ASN A 486 -4.35 19.71 20.23
CA ASN A 486 -5.65 20.40 20.29
C ASN A 486 -6.52 20.03 21.53
N LEU A 487 -5.89 19.66 22.65
CA LEU A 487 -6.60 19.12 23.82
C LEU A 487 -7.51 20.13 24.53
N THR A 488 -8.79 19.79 24.66
CA THR A 488 -9.74 20.51 25.52
C THR A 488 -9.60 20.10 27.00
N ALA A 489 -10.28 20.83 27.90
CA ALA A 489 -10.30 20.49 29.32
C ALA A 489 -11.26 19.31 29.58
N ALA A 490 -10.75 18.27 30.23
CA ALA A 490 -11.50 17.07 30.62
C ALA A 490 -11.92 17.06 32.10
N ASN A 491 -11.13 17.70 32.97
CA ASN A 491 -11.37 17.77 34.41
C ASN A 491 -11.65 19.22 34.86
N GLY A 492 -12.62 19.37 35.77
CA GLY A 492 -12.88 20.63 36.48
C GLY A 492 -12.02 20.79 37.74
N GLY A 493 -11.87 22.05 38.18
CA GLY A 493 -11.23 22.40 39.45
C GLY A 493 -9.69 22.28 39.46
N GLN A 494 -9.10 22.60 40.61
CA GLN A 494 -7.67 22.43 40.87
C GLN A 494 -7.39 21.06 41.51
N PRO A 495 -6.24 20.42 41.21
CA PRO A 495 -5.88 19.16 41.85
C PRO A 495 -5.65 19.36 43.36
N ALA A 496 -6.35 18.58 44.19
CA ALA A 496 -6.24 18.64 45.65
C ALA A 496 -5.08 17.77 46.19
N PHE A 497 -3.87 17.91 45.62
CA PHE A 497 -2.70 17.14 46.04
C PHE A 497 -2.19 17.60 47.42
N ALA A 498 -2.03 16.67 48.35
CA ALA A 498 -1.61 16.93 49.73
C ALA A 498 -0.18 17.49 49.85
N ASP A 499 0.64 17.29 48.82
CA ASP A 499 2.03 17.72 48.67
C ASP A 499 2.19 18.87 47.66
N THR A 500 1.14 19.64 47.36
CA THR A 500 1.19 20.83 46.50
C THR A 500 2.26 21.85 46.92
N GLY A 501 2.64 21.87 48.20
CA GLY A 501 3.73 22.69 48.73
C GLY A 501 5.12 22.27 48.24
N SER A 502 5.32 20.99 47.89
CA SER A 502 6.58 20.43 47.39
C SER A 502 6.76 20.59 45.88
N ILE A 503 5.72 20.97 45.13
CA ILE A 503 5.80 21.18 43.68
C ILE A 503 6.59 22.46 43.42
N SER A 504 7.62 22.38 42.56
CA SER A 504 8.43 23.52 42.19
C SER A 504 7.61 24.63 41.55
N GLY A 505 7.95 25.89 41.85
CA GLY A 505 7.19 27.06 41.38
C GLY A 505 7.00 27.11 39.86
N TRP A 506 8.01 26.67 39.10
CA TRP A 506 7.98 26.59 37.63
C TRP A 506 7.07 25.47 37.09
N ALA A 507 6.81 24.43 37.88
CA ALA A 507 5.98 23.29 37.47
C ALA A 507 4.49 23.47 37.80
N LYS A 508 4.13 24.29 38.80
CA LYS A 508 2.74 24.41 39.31
C LYS A 508 1.69 24.68 38.23
N ALA A 509 1.99 25.58 37.28
CA ALA A 509 1.09 25.89 36.18
C ALA A 509 0.87 24.68 35.24
N ALA A 510 1.94 23.95 34.92
CA ALA A 510 1.84 22.73 34.11
C ALA A 510 1.12 21.61 34.85
N VAL A 511 1.37 21.39 36.14
CA VAL A 511 0.63 20.37 36.93
C VAL A 511 -0.87 20.68 36.95
N SER A 512 -1.25 21.96 37.09
CA SER A 512 -2.65 22.39 37.01
C SER A 512 -3.26 22.16 35.61
N SER A 513 -2.53 22.53 34.54
CA SER A 513 -2.94 22.31 33.14
C SER A 513 -3.07 20.83 32.77
N ALA A 514 -2.10 20.00 33.18
CA ALA A 514 -2.12 18.57 32.95
C ALA A 514 -3.28 17.89 33.69
N TRP A 515 -3.60 18.37 34.90
CA TRP A 515 -4.80 17.91 35.63
C TRP A 515 -6.07 18.27 34.86
N SER A 516 -6.24 19.54 34.46
CA SER A 516 -7.46 19.99 33.75
C SER A 516 -7.63 19.32 32.38
N LYS A 517 -6.56 18.99 31.66
CA LYS A 517 -6.58 18.21 30.41
C LYS A 517 -6.70 16.69 30.60
N GLY A 518 -6.80 16.21 31.84
CA GLY A 518 -6.94 14.78 32.16
C GLY A 518 -5.69 13.93 31.93
N LEU A 519 -4.53 14.55 31.69
CA LEU A 519 -3.27 13.87 31.34
C LEU A 519 -2.66 13.15 32.55
N ILE A 520 -2.80 13.72 33.74
CA ILE A 520 -2.22 13.18 34.98
C ILE A 520 -3.27 12.81 36.02
N GLN A 521 -2.88 11.93 36.92
CA GLN A 521 -3.58 11.62 38.17
C GLN A 521 -2.57 11.62 39.32
N GLY A 522 -3.07 11.70 40.56
CA GLY A 522 -2.25 11.54 41.76
C GLY A 522 -2.01 10.07 42.11
N ASP A 523 -0.95 9.83 42.88
CA ASP A 523 -0.77 8.58 43.62
C ASP A 523 -1.51 8.71 44.96
N GLY A 524 -2.74 8.16 45.01
CA GLY A 524 -3.69 8.39 46.09
C GLY A 524 -4.03 9.88 46.23
N LYS A 525 -3.43 10.56 47.22
CA LYS A 525 -3.58 12.00 47.48
C LYS A 525 -2.34 12.83 47.16
N LYS A 526 -1.28 12.24 46.61
CA LYS A 526 0.00 12.93 46.35
C LYS A 526 0.29 13.08 44.86
N PHE A 527 1.06 14.10 44.50
CA PHE A 527 1.67 14.22 43.19
C PHE A 527 3.03 13.52 43.14
N SER A 528 3.87 13.64 44.16
CA SER A 528 5.27 13.20 44.21
C SER A 528 6.13 13.85 43.10
N PRO A 529 6.40 15.17 43.16
CA PRO A 529 7.04 15.93 42.08
C PRO A 529 8.48 15.50 41.76
N ASP A 530 9.27 15.23 42.79
CA ASP A 530 10.70 14.90 42.75
C ASP A 530 10.99 13.43 42.38
N ARG A 531 9.98 12.56 42.48
CA ARG A 531 10.11 11.14 42.15
C ARG A 531 10.33 10.93 40.65
N ALA A 532 11.28 10.08 40.29
CA ALA A 532 11.44 9.59 38.92
C ALA A 532 10.20 8.81 38.45
N VAL A 533 9.72 9.08 37.23
CA VAL A 533 8.57 8.37 36.65
C VAL A 533 8.97 7.02 36.07
N THR A 534 8.05 6.05 36.13
CA THR A 534 8.27 4.73 35.52
C THR A 534 7.79 4.66 34.08
N ARG A 535 8.27 3.65 33.33
CA ARG A 535 7.80 3.35 31.96
C ARG A 535 6.28 3.21 31.88
N ALA A 536 5.65 2.54 32.84
CA ALA A 536 4.19 2.41 32.90
C ALA A 536 3.45 3.75 33.09
N GLU A 537 3.99 4.65 33.93
CA GLU A 537 3.39 5.97 34.14
C GLU A 537 3.47 6.82 32.87
N VAL A 538 4.61 6.80 32.19
CA VAL A 538 4.80 7.52 30.94
C VAL A 538 3.91 6.94 29.84
N ALA A 539 3.78 5.61 29.74
CA ALA A 539 2.83 4.99 28.81
C ALA A 539 1.38 5.48 29.04
N VAL A 540 0.92 5.60 30.29
CA VAL A 540 -0.43 6.12 30.58
C VAL A 540 -0.54 7.62 30.29
N MET A 541 0.49 8.43 30.57
CA MET A 541 0.51 9.85 30.22
C MET A 541 0.46 10.08 28.70
N VAL A 542 1.28 9.34 27.94
CA VAL A 542 1.32 9.43 26.47
C VAL A 542 0.04 8.87 25.84
N LYS A 543 -0.55 7.80 26.40
CA LYS A 543 -1.86 7.30 25.93
C LYS A 543 -2.95 8.35 26.10
N ARG A 544 -2.98 9.08 27.23
CA ARG A 544 -3.95 10.17 27.46
C ARG A 544 -3.73 11.37 26.54
N LEU A 545 -2.47 11.66 26.20
CA LEU A 545 -2.10 12.69 25.23
C LEU A 545 -2.75 12.42 23.86
N ILE A 546 -2.62 11.19 23.33
CA ILE A 546 -3.10 10.82 21.99
C ILE A 546 -4.58 10.38 21.92
N THR A 547 -5.21 10.06 23.05
CA THR A 547 -6.64 9.70 23.10
C THR A 547 -7.54 10.91 23.32
N ASN A 548 -7.08 11.94 24.04
CA ASN A 548 -7.86 13.16 24.23
C ASN A 548 -7.73 14.13 23.03
N SER A 549 -6.78 13.90 22.12
CA SER A 549 -6.79 14.54 20.81
C SER A 549 -7.90 13.95 19.98
N SER A 550 -8.82 14.79 19.54
CA SER A 550 -9.59 14.51 18.32
C SER A 550 -8.65 14.59 17.12
N LEU A 551 -7.81 13.54 16.95
CA LEU A 551 -7.06 13.27 15.72
C LEU A 551 -7.99 13.47 14.53
#